data_AF-A0A375ABU8-F1
#
_entry.id   AF-A0A375ABU8-F1
#
_cell.length_a   1.000
_cell.length_b   1.000
_cell.length_c   1.000
_cell.angle_alpha   90.00
_cell.angle_beta   90.00
_cell.angle_gamma   90.00
#
_symmetry.space_group_name_H-M   'P 1'
#
loop_
_entity.id
_entity.type
_entity.pdbx_description
1 polymer ?
#
loop_
_entity_poly.entity_id
_entity_poly.type
_entity_poly.pdbx_seq_one_letter_code
_entity_poly.pdbx_strand_id
1 'polypeptide(L)'
;MNDYNHQRMIEEILEEYESRLEQSPEEQQILTERITNMHRNARLIGDMKVLLKNRCHIAGTDDRPIGAMVELPQTENYLLDVQEEIFRRVTMIERAMELSGLSIVA
;
A
#
# COMPACT_ATOMS: atom_id res chain seq x y z
N MET A 1 -18.89 17.40 -8.37
CA MET A 1 -17.87 18.36 -8.88
C MET A 1 -17.04 18.93 -7.72
N ASN A 2 -16.68 18.10 -6.72
CA ASN A 2 -15.95 18.51 -5.51
C ASN A 2 -14.79 17.53 -5.23
N ASP A 3 -14.96 16.25 -5.57
CA ASP A 3 -13.92 15.20 -5.52
C ASP A 3 -12.71 15.51 -6.41
N TYR A 4 -12.92 16.12 -7.58
CA TYR A 4 -11.83 16.47 -8.49
C TYR A 4 -10.86 17.49 -7.87
N ASN A 5 -11.35 18.31 -6.93
CA ASN A 5 -10.53 19.31 -6.24
C ASN A 5 -9.73 18.70 -5.08
N HIS A 6 -10.29 17.69 -4.41
CA HIS A 6 -9.63 16.99 -3.31
C HIS A 6 -8.55 16.04 -3.83
N GLN A 7 -8.84 15.32 -4.91
CA GLN A 7 -7.87 14.41 -5.54
C GLN A 7 -6.61 15.17 -5.98
N ARG A 8 -6.81 16.31 -6.65
CA ARG A 8 -5.71 17.16 -7.10
C ARG A 8 -4.88 17.74 -5.95
N MET A 9 -5.53 18.15 -4.86
CA MET A 9 -4.85 18.62 -3.65
C MET A 9 -3.96 17.52 -3.04
N ILE A 10 -4.43 16.27 -3.00
CA ILE A 10 -3.64 15.14 -2.50
C ILE A 10 -2.43 14.87 -3.40
N GLU A 11 -2.63 14.94 -4.73
CA GLU A 11 -1.55 14.77 -5.71
C GLU A 11 -0.47 15.85 -5.54
N GLU A 12 -0.85 17.12 -5.40
CA GLU A 12 0.09 18.23 -5.18
C GLU A 12 0.89 18.07 -3.88
N ILE A 13 0.24 17.68 -2.78
CA ILE A 13 0.90 17.41 -1.49
C ILE A 13 1.90 16.25 -1.59
N LEU A 14 1.57 15.21 -2.37
CA LEU A 14 2.45 14.07 -2.57
C LEU A 14 3.67 14.42 -3.43
N GLU A 15 3.48 15.17 -4.50
CA GLU A 15 4.57 15.64 -5.37
C GLU A 15 5.56 16.51 -4.58
N GLU A 16 5.06 17.43 -3.74
CA GLU A 16 5.90 18.24 -2.86
C GLU A 16 6.67 17.38 -1.84
N TYR A 17 5.99 16.38 -1.26
CA TYR A 17 6.61 15.49 -0.29
C TYR A 17 7.68 14.59 -0.92
N GLU A 18 7.44 14.07 -2.13
CA GLU A 18 8.42 13.28 -2.89
C GLU A 18 9.70 14.07 -3.14
N SER A 19 9.59 15.31 -3.63
CA SER A 19 10.76 16.17 -3.83
C SER A 19 11.52 16.44 -2.53
N ARG A 20 10.83 16.57 -1.39
CA ARG A 20 11.47 16.75 -0.08
C ARG A 20 12.16 15.47 0.40
N LEU A 21 11.52 14.32 0.19
CA LEU A 21 12.03 13.02 0.61
C LEU A 21 13.36 12.70 -0.07
N GLU A 22 13.51 13.00 -1.35
CA GLU A 22 14.76 12.81 -2.10
C GLU A 22 15.94 13.61 -1.50
N GLN A 23 15.64 14.76 -0.89
CA GLN A 23 16.65 15.70 -0.39
C GLN A 23 16.91 15.57 1.11
N SER A 24 16.11 14.79 1.84
CA SER A 24 16.16 14.67 3.30
C SER A 24 16.45 13.24 3.77
N PRO A 25 17.71 12.92 4.12
CA PRO A 25 18.07 11.62 4.69
C PRO A 25 17.31 11.30 5.99
N GLU A 26 16.95 12.32 6.76
CA GLU A 26 16.16 12.17 8.00
C GLU A 26 14.74 11.69 7.69
N GLU A 27 14.05 12.29 6.72
CA GLU A 27 12.72 11.83 6.29
C GLU A 27 12.78 10.42 5.69
N GLN A 28 13.83 10.08 4.95
CA GLN A 28 14.04 8.72 4.44
C GLN A 28 14.16 7.70 5.58
N GLN A 29 14.86 8.05 6.66
CA GLN A 29 14.97 7.19 7.84
C GLN A 29 13.61 7.01 8.52
N ILE A 30 12.85 8.09 8.71
CA ILE A 30 11.50 8.02 9.30
C ILE A 30 10.60 7.09 8.50
N LEU A 31 10.59 7.19 7.17
CA LEU A 31 9.80 6.29 6.31
C LEU A 31 10.24 4.85 6.45
N THR A 32 11.55 4.61 6.44
CA THR A 32 12.12 3.26 6.58
C THR A 32 11.71 2.61 7.90
N GLU A 33 11.74 3.36 9.00
CA GLU A 33 11.30 2.88 10.32
C GLU A 33 9.81 2.56 10.35
N ARG A 34 8.97 3.42 9.75
CA ARG A 34 7.52 3.19 9.64
C ARG A 34 7.20 1.95 8.81
N ILE A 35 7.81 1.80 7.63
CA ILE A 35 7.64 0.62 6.76
C ILE A 35 8.10 -0.65 7.47
N THR A 36 9.23 -0.60 8.18
CA THR A 36 9.72 -1.73 9.00
C THR A 36 8.72 -2.12 10.08
N ASN A 37 8.10 -1.14 10.74
CA ASN A 37 7.05 -1.40 11.72
C ASN A 37 5.78 -1.97 11.09
N MET A 38 5.40 -1.55 9.88
CA MET A 38 4.29 -2.16 9.14
C MET A 38 4.57 -3.63 8.83
N HIS A 39 5.77 -3.96 8.33
CA HIS A 39 6.19 -5.35 8.10
C HIS A 39 6.10 -6.24 9.34
N ARG A 40 6.40 -5.70 10.53
CA ARG A 40 6.31 -6.45 11.79
C ARG A 40 4.88 -6.73 12.23
N ASN A 41 3.94 -5.86 11.87
CA ASN A 41 2.60 -5.86 12.44
C ASN A 41 1.51 -6.33 11.46
N ALA A 42 1.71 -6.14 10.16
CA ALA A 42 0.72 -6.48 9.15
C ALA A 42 0.85 -7.94 8.68
N ARG A 43 -0.29 -8.59 8.44
CA ARG A 43 -0.37 -9.93 7.83
C ARG A 43 -0.96 -9.88 6.41
N LEU A 44 -0.53 -8.88 5.64
CA LEU A 44 -1.17 -8.48 4.39
C LEU A 44 -1.15 -9.57 3.31
N ILE A 45 -0.05 -10.33 3.18
CA ILE A 45 0.08 -11.40 2.17
C ILE A 45 -1.00 -12.46 2.35
N GLY A 46 -1.21 -12.91 3.59
CA GLY A 46 -2.22 -13.93 3.90
C GLY A 46 -3.62 -13.44 3.54
N ASP A 47 -3.93 -12.21 3.90
CA ASP A 47 -5.21 -11.58 3.60
C ASP A 47 -5.40 -11.39 2.08
N MET A 48 -4.36 -11.01 1.35
CA MET A 48 -4.39 -10.91 -0.12
C MET A 48 -4.62 -12.27 -0.79
N LYS A 49 -3.95 -13.34 -0.33
CA LYS A 49 -4.16 -14.70 -0.84
C LYS A 49 -5.62 -15.14 -0.61
N VAL A 50 -6.19 -14.85 0.56
CA VAL A 50 -7.61 -15.13 0.86
C VAL A 50 -8.54 -14.32 -0.03
N LEU A 51 -8.26 -13.02 -0.23
CA LEU A 51 -9.04 -12.17 -1.12
C LEU A 51 -9.02 -12.67 -2.56
N LEU A 52 -7.87 -13.09 -3.08
CA LEU A 52 -7.76 -13.68 -4.42
C LEU A 52 -8.59 -14.96 -4.54
N LYS A 53 -8.51 -15.88 -3.57
CA LYS A 53 -9.34 -17.10 -3.56
C LYS A 53 -10.83 -16.77 -3.57
N ASN A 54 -11.25 -15.80 -2.76
CA ASN A 54 -12.67 -15.48 -2.58
C ASN A 54 -13.25 -14.62 -3.73
N ARG A 55 -12.46 -13.68 -4.27
CA ARG A 55 -12.92 -12.72 -5.29
C ARG A 55 -12.80 -13.26 -6.71
N CYS A 56 -11.86 -14.16 -6.95
CA CYS A 56 -11.70 -14.81 -8.25
C CYS A 56 -12.56 -16.08 -8.39
N HIS A 57 -13.32 -16.46 -7.37
CA HIS A 57 -14.30 -17.54 -7.46
C HIS A 57 -15.32 -17.26 -8.56
N ILE A 58 -15.42 -18.17 -9.54
CA ILE A 58 -16.46 -18.14 -10.56
C ILE A 58 -17.44 -19.27 -10.25
N ALA A 59 -18.70 -18.91 -10.00
CA ALA A 59 -19.73 -19.88 -9.67
C ALA A 59 -19.82 -20.99 -10.73
N GLY A 60 -19.80 -22.25 -10.28
CA GLY A 60 -19.82 -23.43 -11.17
C GLY A 60 -18.46 -23.83 -11.75
N THR A 61 -17.38 -23.13 -11.40
CA THR A 61 -16.00 -23.56 -11.70
C THR A 61 -15.32 -24.17 -10.48
N ASP A 62 -14.31 -24.98 -10.75
CA ASP A 62 -13.46 -25.57 -9.72
C ASP A 62 -12.50 -24.51 -9.17
N ASP A 63 -12.46 -24.35 -7.84
CA ASP A 63 -11.59 -23.38 -7.16
C ASP A 63 -10.15 -23.87 -6.98
N ARG A 64 -9.90 -25.18 -7.19
CA ARG A 64 -8.56 -25.78 -7.04
C ARG A 64 -7.48 -25.10 -7.89
N PRO A 65 -7.71 -24.67 -9.14
CA PRO A 65 -6.72 -23.95 -9.93
C PRO A 65 -6.33 -22.60 -9.34
N ILE A 66 -7.29 -21.81 -8.84
CA ILE A 66 -7.01 -20.52 -8.19
C ILE A 66 -6.29 -20.75 -6.87
N GLY A 67 -6.75 -21.74 -6.10
CA GLY A 67 -6.11 -22.18 -4.87
C GLY A 67 -4.64 -22.57 -5.10
N ALA A 68 -4.36 -23.36 -6.14
CA ALA A 68 -2.99 -23.74 -6.50
C ALA A 68 -2.16 -22.55 -6.99
N MET A 69 -2.76 -21.65 -7.79
CA MET A 69 -2.09 -20.46 -8.32
C MET A 69 -1.59 -19.52 -7.21
N VAL A 70 -2.40 -19.29 -6.17
CA VAL A 70 -2.01 -18.35 -5.10
C VAL A 70 -0.97 -18.90 -4.14
N GLU A 71 -0.73 -20.21 -4.15
CA GLU A 71 0.38 -20.84 -3.42
C GLU A 71 1.67 -20.94 -4.27
N LEU A 72 1.64 -20.50 -5.54
CA LEU A 72 2.85 -20.46 -6.35
C LEU A 72 3.86 -19.44 -5.79
N PRO A 73 5.16 -19.75 -5.75
CA PRO A 73 6.19 -18.81 -5.31
C PRO A 73 6.19 -17.49 -6.08
N GLN A 74 5.84 -17.53 -7.37
CA GLN A 74 5.72 -16.35 -8.22
C GLN A 74 4.61 -15.41 -7.72
N THR A 75 3.49 -15.97 -7.28
CA THR A 75 2.38 -15.19 -6.71
C THR A 75 2.80 -14.59 -5.39
N GLU A 76 3.50 -15.34 -4.53
CA GLU A 76 3.99 -14.81 -3.26
C GLU A 76 4.98 -13.66 -3.45
N ASN A 77 5.93 -13.78 -4.37
CA ASN A 77 6.86 -12.71 -4.72
C ASN A 77 6.12 -11.46 -5.24
N TYR A 78 5.13 -11.66 -6.13
CA TYR A 78 4.31 -10.55 -6.60
C TYR A 78 3.54 -9.86 -5.46
N LEU A 79 2.96 -10.64 -4.54
CA LEU A 79 2.26 -10.08 -3.39
C LEU A 79 3.20 -9.36 -2.42
N LEU A 80 4.45 -9.80 -2.30
CA LEU A 80 5.49 -9.08 -1.55
C LEU A 80 5.78 -7.71 -2.18
N ASP A 81 5.94 -7.65 -3.50
CA ASP A 81 6.16 -6.39 -4.23
C ASP A 81 4.95 -5.44 -4.07
N VAL A 82 3.73 -5.98 -4.17
CA VAL A 82 2.50 -5.22 -3.95
C VAL A 82 2.40 -4.71 -2.51
N GLN A 83 2.74 -5.53 -1.52
CA GLN A 83 2.75 -5.13 -0.12
C GLN A 83 3.74 -3.98 0.11
N GLU A 84 4.95 -4.08 -0.44
CA GLU A 84 5.98 -3.04 -0.30
C GLU A 84 5.50 -1.71 -0.89
N GLU A 85 4.91 -1.74 -2.09
CA GLU A 85 4.38 -0.54 -2.73
C GLU A 85 3.22 0.07 -1.93
N ILE A 86 2.33 -0.75 -1.37
CA ILE A 86 1.25 -0.27 -0.50
C ILE A 86 1.83 0.39 0.75
N PHE A 87 2.79 -0.25 1.43
CA PHE A 87 3.39 0.31 2.64
C PHE A 87 4.09 1.63 2.35
N ARG A 88 4.85 1.70 1.25
CA ARG A 88 5.49 2.93 0.81
C ARG A 88 4.49 4.04 0.57
N ARG A 89 3.45 3.79 -0.25
CA ARG A 89 2.43 4.80 -0.58
C ARG A 89 1.65 5.27 0.64
N VAL A 90 1.20 4.34 1.48
CA VAL A 90 0.46 4.68 2.71
C VAL A 90 1.33 5.54 3.62
N THR A 91 2.57 5.12 3.87
CA THR A 91 3.49 5.88 4.73
C THR A 91 3.76 7.27 4.17
N MET A 92 3.96 7.40 2.86
CA MET A 92 4.17 8.69 2.19
C MET A 92 2.95 9.59 2.29
N ILE A 93 1.74 9.07 2.03
CA ILE A 93 0.49 9.83 2.13
C ILE A 93 0.28 10.31 3.56
N GLU A 94 0.36 9.41 4.54
CA GLU A 94 0.19 9.75 5.96
C GLU A 94 1.18 10.84 6.38
N ARG A 95 2.45 10.70 5.99
CA ARG A 95 3.50 11.65 6.35
C ARG A 95 3.35 12.99 5.64
N ALA A 96 2.99 13.00 4.36
CA ALA A 96 2.74 14.23 3.62
C ALA A 96 1.54 14.99 4.20
N MET A 97 0.47 14.27 4.58
CA MET A 97 -0.69 14.84 5.26
C MET A 97 -0.33 15.44 6.63
N GLU A 98 0.43 14.70 7.47
CA GLU A 98 0.93 15.20 8.76
C GLU A 98 1.67 16.53 8.62
N LEU A 99 2.54 16.65 7.60
CA LEU A 99 3.35 17.84 7.35
C LEU A 99 2.53 18.99 6.76
N SER A 100 1.47 18.69 6.02
CA SER A 100 0.53 19.70 5.47
C SER A 100 -0.47 20.22 6.51
N GLY A 101 -0.52 19.63 7.71
CA GLY A 101 -1.51 19.98 8.74
C GLY A 101 -2.91 19.38 8.50
N LEU A 102 -3.05 18.48 7.53
CA LEU A 102 -4.27 17.70 7.30
C LEU A 102 -4.26 16.46 8.20
N SER A 103 -5.27 16.33 9.07
CA SER A 103 -5.41 15.18 9.97
C SER A 103 -6.40 14.17 9.40
N ILE A 104 -6.00 12.89 9.38
CA ILE A 104 -6.95 11.77 9.26
C ILE A 104 -7.57 11.58 10.64
N VAL A 105 -8.66 12.30 10.93
CA VAL A 105 -9.58 11.86 11.98
C VAL A 105 -10.43 10.75 11.36
N ALA A 106 -10.10 9.52 11.71
CA ALA A 106 -11.01 8.38 11.59
C ALA A 106 -12.05 8.42 12.72
#